data_AF-A0A2T2X1A8-F1
#
_entry.id   AF-A0A2T2X1A8-F1
#
_cell.length_a   1.000
_cell.length_b   1.000
_cell.length_c   1.000
_cell.angle_alpha   90.00
_cell.angle_beta   90.00
_cell.angle_gamma   90.00
#
_symmetry.space_group_name_H-M   'P 1'
#
loop_
_entity.id
_entity.type
_entity.pdbx_description
1 polymer ?
#
loop_
_entity_poly.entity_id
_entity_poly.type
_entity_poly.pdbx_seq_one_letter_code
_entity_poly.pdbx_strand_id
1 'polypeptide(L)'
;MRNETWAAVLISRAGLRLIERLRAHKVFDLWIPDRLRNAVLPSMGSTHIYNGPLKDLVRDKFHAYDHWIFVMSVGAVVRLIAPVLRDKYSDPSVTVLDDAGHYAICLLSCHVRGGNQRTYDVAKILQAIPVITTGSESLGVPALDMIGKEWEWSLDPSTTIPVMSRMMLDNEPIGVIQESGPLHWNYRDYFVSRLYDSWTSVPKPVMDEMKGWIWITHRHVPPPDITGNKPILIYHPKVLSVGIGFSRNTPPEDFEQLLVQTFTEHHLAVDSVAQLATIDIKQGDLALRTFATSHGWPVVYFSAKELNTIVLDQATHNPHVFHATGAMAVAEPAAILAAQGGNLIVRKVKSERVTMAVGLLSALG
;
A
#
# COMPACT_ATOMS: atom_id res chain seq x y z
N MET A 1 5.30 -10.97 1.18
CA MET A 1 5.76 -10.10 0.08
C MET A 1 6.04 -10.96 -1.14
N ARG A 2 5.43 -10.66 -2.30
CA ARG A 2 5.77 -11.32 -3.56
C ARG A 2 7.21 -10.93 -3.93
N ASN A 3 8.03 -11.90 -4.35
CA ASN A 3 9.35 -11.59 -4.89
C ASN A 3 9.18 -10.78 -6.17
N GLU A 4 9.75 -9.58 -6.18
CA GLU A 4 9.72 -8.67 -7.31
C GLU A 4 10.49 -9.26 -8.50
N THR A 5 9.91 -9.20 -9.70
CA THR A 5 10.52 -9.78 -10.92
C THR A 5 11.12 -8.70 -11.81
N TRP A 6 12.38 -8.91 -12.21
CA TRP A 6 13.16 -7.97 -13.02
C TRP A 6 13.51 -8.60 -14.36
N ALA A 7 13.49 -7.78 -15.42
CA ALA A 7 14.01 -8.15 -16.72
C ALA A 7 14.94 -7.08 -17.28
N ALA A 8 15.88 -7.49 -18.13
CA ALA A 8 16.73 -6.59 -18.90
C ALA A 8 16.72 -6.96 -20.38
N VAL A 9 16.82 -5.96 -21.25
CA VAL A 9 17.02 -6.13 -22.70
C VAL A 9 18.39 -5.62 -23.07
N LEU A 10 19.18 -6.48 -23.71
CA LEU A 10 20.46 -6.10 -24.30
C LEU A 10 20.44 -6.36 -25.81
N ILE A 11 20.66 -5.30 -26.60
CA ILE A 11 20.66 -5.39 -28.06
C ILE A 11 22.04 -5.22 -28.69
N SER A 12 23.07 -4.86 -27.93
CA SER A 12 24.41 -4.58 -28.46
C SER A 12 25.48 -5.33 -27.67
N ARG A 13 26.67 -5.53 -28.26
CA ARG A 13 27.82 -6.05 -27.51
C ARG A 13 28.42 -5.00 -26.56
N ALA A 14 28.23 -3.72 -26.84
CA ALA A 14 28.78 -2.64 -26.03
C ALA A 14 28.22 -2.68 -24.59
N GLY A 15 26.92 -2.95 -24.45
CA GLY A 15 26.25 -3.06 -23.15
C GLY A 15 26.53 -4.34 -22.35
N LEU A 16 27.30 -5.32 -22.87
CA LEU A 16 27.56 -6.59 -22.16
C LEU A 16 28.19 -6.36 -20.78
N ARG A 17 29.17 -5.46 -20.70
CA ARG A 17 29.85 -5.14 -19.43
C ARG A 17 28.89 -4.57 -18.38
N LEU A 18 27.86 -3.82 -18.82
CA LEU A 18 26.85 -3.28 -17.91
C LEU A 18 26.01 -4.40 -17.32
N ILE A 19 25.55 -5.32 -18.17
CA ILE A 19 24.78 -6.50 -17.74
C ILE A 19 25.60 -7.40 -16.81
N GLU A 20 26.88 -7.62 -17.10
CA GLU A 20 27.81 -8.35 -16.23
C GLU A 20 27.90 -7.75 -14.84
N ARG A 21 28.12 -6.44 -14.75
CA ARG A 21 28.19 -5.74 -13.46
C ARG A 21 26.88 -5.78 -12.69
N LEU A 22 25.75 -5.63 -13.38
CA LEU A 22 24.42 -5.69 -12.76
C LEU A 22 24.13 -7.09 -12.19
N ARG A 23 24.44 -8.16 -12.94
CA ARG A 23 24.16 -9.54 -12.52
C ARG A 23 24.99 -10.01 -11.34
N ALA A 24 26.14 -9.39 -11.08
CA ALA A 24 26.91 -9.62 -9.86
C ALA A 24 26.19 -9.13 -8.58
N HIS A 25 25.19 -8.25 -8.70
CA HIS A 25 24.51 -7.60 -7.58
C HIS A 25 22.99 -7.81 -7.56
N LYS A 26 22.38 -8.19 -8.69
CA LYS A 26 20.92 -8.30 -8.84
C LYS A 26 20.56 -9.48 -9.75
N VAL A 27 19.51 -10.21 -9.37
CA VAL A 27 18.94 -11.30 -10.18
C VAL A 27 17.87 -10.73 -11.10
N PHE A 28 17.95 -11.04 -12.39
CA PHE A 28 16.96 -10.67 -13.40
C PHE A 28 17.05 -11.55 -14.66
N ASP A 29 15.92 -11.68 -15.36
CA ASP A 29 15.86 -12.35 -16.65
C ASP A 29 16.46 -11.45 -17.73
N LEU A 30 17.44 -11.95 -18.48
CA LEU A 30 18.04 -11.20 -19.59
C LEU A 30 17.47 -11.67 -20.92
N TRP A 31 16.96 -10.74 -21.71
CA TRP A 31 16.48 -10.96 -23.06
C TRP A 31 17.48 -10.42 -24.09
N ILE A 32 17.93 -11.29 -25.00
CA ILE A 32 18.88 -10.96 -26.06
C ILE A 32 18.41 -11.45 -27.44
N PRO A 33 18.81 -10.78 -28.54
CA PRO A 33 18.64 -11.33 -29.88
C PRO A 33 19.59 -12.51 -30.10
N ASP A 34 19.22 -13.43 -30.99
CA ASP A 34 20.00 -14.66 -31.27
C ASP A 34 21.47 -14.39 -31.65
N ARG A 35 21.75 -13.28 -32.35
CA ARG A 35 23.12 -12.86 -32.70
C ARG A 35 24.05 -12.57 -31.50
N LEU A 36 23.50 -12.44 -30.29
CA LEU A 36 24.26 -12.27 -29.05
C LEU A 36 24.31 -13.54 -28.19
N ARG A 37 23.72 -14.66 -28.63
CA ARG A 37 23.67 -15.95 -27.90
C ARG A 37 25.03 -16.36 -27.32
N ASN A 38 26.08 -16.26 -28.14
CA ASN A 38 27.44 -16.68 -27.77
C ASN A 38 28.25 -15.59 -27.06
N ALA A 39 27.68 -14.39 -26.89
CA ALA A 39 28.35 -13.26 -26.25
C ALA A 39 28.07 -13.18 -24.74
N VAL A 40 26.98 -13.81 -24.28
CA VAL A 40 26.60 -13.86 -22.87
C VAL A 40 27.01 -15.22 -22.31
N LEU A 41 27.73 -15.24 -21.18
CA LEU A 41 28.16 -16.48 -20.55
C LEU A 41 26.96 -17.19 -19.87
N PRO A 42 26.77 -18.51 -20.05
CA PRO A 42 25.67 -19.24 -19.42
C PRO A 42 25.65 -19.17 -17.88
N SER A 43 26.80 -18.95 -17.25
CA SER A 43 26.96 -18.77 -15.80
C SER A 43 26.30 -17.50 -15.26
N MET A 44 25.78 -16.63 -16.12
CA MET A 44 25.24 -15.32 -15.75
C MET A 44 23.75 -15.34 -15.38
N GLY A 45 23.13 -16.52 -15.23
CA GLY A 45 21.71 -16.64 -14.85
C GLY A 45 20.74 -16.67 -16.04
N SER A 46 19.43 -16.64 -15.75
CA SER A 46 18.35 -16.85 -16.72
C SER A 46 18.47 -15.93 -17.94
N THR A 47 18.79 -16.51 -19.08
CA THR A 47 19.00 -15.77 -20.33
C THR A 47 18.09 -16.36 -21.40
N HIS A 48 17.26 -15.50 -21.98
CA HIS A 48 16.25 -15.85 -22.96
C HIS A 48 16.58 -15.20 -24.29
N ILE A 49 16.30 -15.95 -25.36
CA ILE A 49 16.54 -15.48 -26.73
C ILE A 49 15.18 -15.23 -27.34
N TYR A 50 14.98 -14.00 -27.83
CA TYR A 50 13.79 -13.66 -28.59
C TYR A 50 14.09 -13.77 -30.09
N ASN A 51 13.11 -14.31 -30.82
CA ASN A 51 13.14 -14.39 -32.27
C ASN A 51 12.25 -13.30 -32.85
N GLY A 52 12.76 -12.57 -33.84
CA GLY A 52 12.01 -11.50 -34.49
C GLY A 52 12.17 -10.11 -33.84
N PRO A 53 11.26 -9.17 -34.15
CA PRO A 53 11.33 -7.80 -33.67
C PRO A 53 11.20 -7.68 -32.15
N LEU A 54 12.03 -6.83 -31.53
CA LEU A 54 11.97 -6.55 -30.07
C LEU A 54 10.60 -6.04 -29.60
N LYS A 55 9.88 -5.30 -30.46
CA LYS A 55 8.53 -4.81 -30.15
C LYS A 55 7.53 -5.93 -29.81
N ASP A 56 7.72 -7.13 -30.38
CA ASP A 56 6.82 -8.26 -30.17
C ASP A 56 7.10 -8.89 -28.80
N LEU A 57 8.38 -9.04 -28.42
CA LEU A 57 8.76 -9.41 -27.06
C LEU A 57 8.17 -8.45 -26.02
N VAL A 58 8.34 -7.13 -26.24
CA VAL A 58 7.82 -6.12 -25.31
C VAL A 58 6.30 -6.24 -25.22
N ARG A 59 5.59 -6.38 -26.34
CA ARG A 59 4.14 -6.61 -26.34
C ARG A 59 3.71 -7.78 -25.49
N ASP A 60 4.41 -8.89 -25.57
CA ASP A 60 4.01 -10.13 -24.93
C ASP A 60 4.42 -10.20 -23.46
N LYS A 61 5.54 -9.56 -23.09
CA LYS A 61 6.19 -9.76 -21.79
C LYS A 61 6.25 -8.53 -20.89
N PHE A 62 5.92 -7.32 -21.38
CA PHE A 62 6.12 -6.10 -20.60
C PHE A 62 5.50 -6.18 -19.20
N HIS A 63 4.26 -6.67 -19.11
CA HIS A 63 3.50 -6.81 -17.87
C HIS A 63 3.78 -8.10 -17.08
N ALA A 64 4.73 -8.94 -17.53
CA ALA A 64 5.16 -10.15 -16.81
C ALA A 64 6.22 -9.85 -15.74
N TYR A 65 6.78 -8.64 -15.75
CA TYR A 65 7.84 -8.18 -14.85
C TYR A 65 7.40 -6.93 -14.11
N ASP A 66 7.97 -6.68 -12.94
CA ASP A 66 7.74 -5.46 -12.15
C ASP A 66 8.69 -4.32 -12.55
N HIS A 67 9.87 -4.66 -13.09
CA HIS A 67 10.90 -3.71 -13.53
C HIS A 67 11.62 -4.16 -14.79
N TRP A 68 11.84 -3.22 -15.71
CA TRP A 68 12.60 -3.41 -16.93
C TRP A 68 13.84 -2.50 -16.99
N ILE A 69 14.97 -3.08 -17.36
CA ILE A 69 16.20 -2.36 -17.72
C ILE A 69 16.40 -2.47 -19.24
N PHE A 70 16.38 -1.35 -19.96
CA PHE A 70 16.69 -1.32 -21.39
C PHE A 70 18.06 -0.72 -21.63
N VAL A 71 18.98 -1.49 -22.22
CA VAL A 71 20.30 -0.99 -22.64
C VAL A 71 20.24 -0.57 -24.10
N MET A 72 19.78 0.66 -24.33
CA MET A 72 19.60 1.28 -25.65
C MET A 72 19.16 2.76 -25.51
N SER A 73 18.96 3.46 -26.63
CA SER A 73 18.51 4.86 -26.59
C SER A 73 17.08 5.03 -26.06
N VAL A 74 16.85 6.08 -25.26
CA VAL A 74 15.52 6.42 -24.69
C VAL A 74 14.44 6.51 -25.75
N GLY A 75 14.73 7.17 -26.88
CA GLY A 75 13.74 7.34 -27.97
C GLY A 75 13.29 6.02 -28.58
N ALA A 76 14.14 4.98 -28.58
CA ALA A 76 13.75 3.65 -29.02
C ALA A 76 12.86 2.96 -27.96
N VAL A 77 13.22 3.05 -26.68
CA VAL A 77 12.42 2.47 -25.59
C VAL A 77 11.02 3.07 -25.54
N VAL A 78 10.89 4.40 -25.64
CA VAL A 78 9.59 5.09 -25.66
C VAL A 78 8.68 4.52 -26.76
N ARG A 79 9.20 4.34 -27.98
CA ARG A 79 8.42 3.78 -29.10
C ARG A 79 8.05 2.31 -28.90
N LEU A 80 8.90 1.54 -28.21
CA LEU A 80 8.65 0.13 -27.91
C LEU A 80 7.54 -0.04 -26.87
N ILE A 81 7.55 0.77 -25.81
CA ILE A 81 6.62 0.62 -24.68
C ILE A 81 5.31 1.37 -24.89
N ALA A 82 5.28 2.46 -25.67
CA ALA A 82 4.07 3.27 -25.87
C ALA A 82 2.80 2.48 -26.23
N PRO A 83 2.83 1.45 -27.10
CA PRO A 83 1.63 0.66 -27.43
C PRO A 83 1.12 -0.28 -26.34
N VAL A 84 1.89 -0.48 -25.27
CA VAL A 84 1.59 -1.47 -24.20
C VAL A 84 1.37 -0.82 -22.83
N LEU A 85 1.50 0.51 -22.74
CA LEU A 85 1.21 1.27 -21.53
C LEU A 85 -0.29 1.17 -21.20
N ARG A 86 -0.60 1.06 -19.91
CA ARG A 86 -1.95 1.00 -19.37
C ARG A 86 -2.20 2.21 -18.48
N ASP A 87 -1.53 2.25 -17.33
CA ASP A 87 -1.65 3.31 -16.34
C ASP A 87 -0.48 3.29 -15.34
N LYS A 88 -0.29 4.40 -14.62
CA LYS A 88 0.84 4.58 -13.69
C LYS A 88 0.84 3.63 -12.47
N TYR A 89 -0.28 2.97 -12.18
CA TYR A 89 -0.44 2.05 -11.06
C TYR A 89 -0.19 0.60 -11.46
N SER A 90 -0.47 0.25 -12.72
CA SER A 90 -0.35 -1.11 -13.26
C SER A 90 0.82 -1.33 -14.23
N ASP A 91 1.41 -0.27 -14.78
CA ASP A 91 2.58 -0.42 -15.65
C ASP A 91 3.84 -0.76 -14.84
N PRO A 92 4.74 -1.62 -15.33
CA PRO A 92 6.05 -1.84 -14.70
C PRO A 92 6.89 -0.56 -14.72
N SER A 93 7.85 -0.48 -13.81
CA SER A 93 8.84 0.60 -13.88
C SER A 93 9.91 0.31 -14.93
N VAL A 94 10.47 1.37 -15.53
CA VAL A 94 11.45 1.24 -16.61
C VAL A 94 12.67 2.12 -16.32
N THR A 95 13.85 1.51 -16.28
CA THR A 95 15.15 2.20 -16.30
C THR A 95 15.81 2.02 -17.66
N VAL A 96 16.30 3.12 -18.25
CA VAL A 96 17.05 3.09 -19.51
C VAL A 96 18.51 3.40 -19.24
N LEU A 97 19.40 2.60 -19.83
CA LEU A 97 20.85 2.75 -19.79
C LEU A 97 21.36 3.06 -21.20
N ASP A 98 22.26 4.04 -21.33
CA ASP A 98 23.06 4.16 -22.55
C ASP A 98 24.11 3.04 -22.61
N ASP A 99 24.57 2.70 -23.82
CA ASP A 99 25.50 1.59 -24.04
C ASP A 99 26.86 1.77 -23.34
N ALA A 100 27.26 3.01 -22.98
CA ALA A 100 28.49 3.29 -22.24
C ALA A 100 28.30 3.27 -20.72
N GLY A 101 27.05 3.23 -20.24
CA GLY A 101 26.71 3.21 -18.82
C GLY A 101 26.97 4.55 -18.11
N HIS A 102 26.93 5.66 -18.84
CA HIS A 102 27.08 6.99 -18.25
C HIS A 102 25.84 7.43 -17.47
N TYR A 103 24.66 7.05 -17.93
CA TYR A 103 23.37 7.49 -17.40
C TYR A 103 22.45 6.31 -17.11
N ALA A 104 21.70 6.42 -16.01
CA ALA A 104 20.56 5.56 -15.70
C ALA A 104 19.32 6.43 -15.56
N ILE A 105 18.36 6.26 -16.45
CA ILE A 105 17.24 7.19 -16.64
C ILE A 105 15.95 6.51 -16.16
N CYS A 106 15.24 7.11 -15.20
CA CYS A 106 13.91 6.63 -14.81
C CYS A 106 12.91 7.07 -15.89
N LEU A 107 12.43 6.14 -16.70
CA LEU A 107 11.56 6.44 -17.82
C LEU A 107 10.07 6.29 -17.49
N LEU A 108 9.69 5.30 -16.66
CA LEU A 108 8.29 4.98 -16.38
C LEU A 108 8.07 4.51 -14.94
N SER A 109 6.87 4.79 -14.42
CA SER A 109 6.37 4.41 -13.09
C SER A 109 7.35 4.75 -11.95
N CYS A 110 7.85 5.99 -11.99
CA CYS A 110 8.93 6.50 -11.15
C CYS A 110 8.58 6.64 -9.66
N HIS A 111 7.31 6.76 -9.28
CA HIS A 111 6.87 6.82 -7.87
C HIS A 111 6.25 5.51 -7.38
N VAL A 112 4.99 5.28 -7.76
CA VAL A 112 4.14 4.20 -7.20
C VAL A 112 4.79 2.83 -7.32
N ARG A 113 5.51 2.57 -8.41
CA ARG A 113 6.21 1.31 -8.68
C ARG A 113 7.70 1.37 -8.30
N GLY A 114 8.14 2.38 -7.56
CA GLY A 114 9.53 2.50 -7.10
C GLY A 114 10.56 2.74 -8.22
N GLY A 115 10.16 3.20 -9.40
CA GLY A 115 11.09 3.40 -10.52
C GLY A 115 12.27 4.33 -10.21
N ASN A 116 12.07 5.38 -9.40
CA ASN A 116 13.16 6.25 -8.93
C ASN A 116 14.18 5.46 -8.13
N GLN A 117 13.74 4.77 -7.08
CA GLN A 117 14.63 3.99 -6.21
C GLN A 117 15.39 2.91 -7.00
N ARG A 118 14.69 2.20 -7.90
CA ARG A 118 15.31 1.17 -8.75
C ARG A 118 16.35 1.76 -9.70
N THR A 119 16.07 2.95 -10.24
CA THR A 119 17.04 3.67 -11.08
C THR A 119 18.26 4.10 -10.26
N TYR A 120 18.09 4.58 -9.02
CA TYR A 120 19.20 4.89 -8.12
C TYR A 120 20.04 3.64 -7.81
N ASP A 121 19.40 2.50 -7.55
CA ASP A 121 20.09 1.24 -7.27
C ASP A 121 20.92 0.78 -8.48
N VAL A 122 20.34 0.83 -9.68
CA VAL A 122 21.03 0.53 -10.94
C VAL A 122 22.20 1.49 -11.16
N ALA A 123 21.98 2.80 -10.98
CA ALA A 123 23.00 3.83 -11.12
C ALA A 123 24.17 3.59 -10.15
N LYS A 124 23.87 3.26 -8.90
CA LYS A 124 24.87 2.96 -7.86
C LYS A 124 25.75 1.76 -8.23
N ILE A 125 25.16 0.68 -8.74
CA ILE A 125 25.90 -0.52 -9.17
C ILE A 125 26.83 -0.19 -10.35
N LEU A 126 26.33 0.59 -11.31
CA LEU A 126 27.06 0.93 -12.53
C LEU A 126 28.01 2.11 -12.37
N GLN A 127 27.92 2.87 -11.27
CA GLN A 127 28.52 4.19 -11.12
C GLN A 127 28.08 5.16 -12.23
N ALA A 128 26.83 5.01 -12.67
CA ALA A 128 26.20 5.89 -13.65
C ALA A 128 25.58 7.11 -12.95
N ILE A 129 25.30 8.17 -13.72
CA ILE A 129 24.56 9.34 -13.26
C ILE A 129 23.06 9.00 -13.32
N PRO A 130 22.33 8.99 -12.19
CA PRO A 130 20.89 8.81 -12.21
C PRO A 130 20.22 10.07 -12.77
N VAL A 131 19.32 9.90 -13.73
CA VAL A 131 18.49 10.98 -14.31
C VAL A 131 17.06 10.77 -13.84
N ILE A 132 16.69 11.52 -12.80
CA ILE A 132 15.35 11.54 -12.21
C ILE A 132 14.73 12.92 -12.47
N THR A 133 13.55 12.93 -13.09
CA THR A 133 12.88 14.18 -13.53
C THR A 133 11.49 14.35 -12.93
N THR A 134 11.08 13.49 -12.00
CA THR A 134 9.81 13.66 -11.31
C THR A 134 9.84 14.91 -10.46
N GLY A 135 8.86 15.81 -10.62
CA GLY A 135 8.87 17.13 -9.98
C GLY A 135 9.01 17.09 -8.45
N SER A 136 8.42 16.10 -7.79
CA SER A 136 8.58 15.88 -6.34
C SER A 136 10.03 15.67 -5.94
N GLU A 137 10.76 14.80 -6.65
CA GLU A 137 12.17 14.54 -6.41
C GLU A 137 13.03 15.77 -6.72
N SER A 138 12.83 16.38 -7.89
CA SER A 138 13.62 17.52 -8.34
C SER A 138 13.46 18.76 -7.46
N LEU A 139 12.29 18.95 -6.87
CA LEU A 139 11.98 20.08 -5.98
C LEU A 139 12.08 19.73 -4.49
N GLY A 140 12.35 18.47 -4.14
CA GLY A 140 12.37 18.01 -2.75
C GLY A 140 11.01 18.12 -2.04
N VAL A 141 9.91 18.04 -2.79
CA VAL A 141 8.55 18.08 -2.22
C VAL A 141 7.93 16.67 -2.17
N PRO A 142 7.09 16.37 -1.17
CA PRO A 142 6.45 15.07 -1.01
C PRO A 142 5.72 14.56 -2.26
N ALA A 143 6.00 13.31 -2.65
CA ALA A 143 5.19 12.57 -3.61
C ALA A 143 3.93 12.04 -2.89
N LEU A 144 2.79 12.70 -3.11
CA LEU A 144 1.55 12.42 -2.37
C LEU A 144 1.06 10.98 -2.54
N ASP A 145 1.24 10.36 -3.70
CA ASP A 145 0.89 8.95 -3.93
C ASP A 145 1.83 7.94 -3.25
N MET A 146 2.86 8.42 -2.55
CA MET A 146 3.78 7.61 -1.74
C MET A 146 3.53 7.72 -0.23
N ILE A 147 2.69 8.65 0.23
CA ILE A 147 2.38 8.80 1.67
C ILE A 147 1.71 7.53 2.19
N GLY A 148 2.24 6.99 3.29
CA GLY A 148 1.65 5.83 3.99
C GLY A 148 1.84 4.49 3.28
N LYS A 149 2.60 4.43 2.17
CA LYS A 149 2.79 3.19 1.42
C LYS A 149 3.48 2.09 2.21
N GLU A 150 4.46 2.44 3.03
CA GLU A 150 5.16 1.52 3.92
C GLU A 150 4.24 0.86 4.97
N TRP A 151 3.07 1.47 5.19
CA TRP A 151 2.04 1.02 6.12
C TRP A 151 0.75 0.58 5.41
N GLU A 152 0.79 0.42 4.08
CA GLU A 152 -0.33 0.00 3.25
C GLU A 152 -1.58 0.90 3.41
N TRP A 153 -1.41 2.20 3.62
CA TRP A 153 -2.54 3.13 3.69
C TRP A 153 -3.29 3.17 2.34
N SER A 154 -4.62 3.15 2.41
CA SER A 154 -5.47 3.35 1.23
C SER A 154 -5.69 4.85 1.01
N LEU A 155 -5.75 5.30 -0.24
CA LEU A 155 -6.26 6.64 -0.57
C LEU A 155 -7.76 6.54 -0.86
N ASP A 156 -8.55 7.46 -0.31
CA ASP A 156 -9.99 7.50 -0.55
C ASP A 156 -10.28 7.75 -2.05
N PRO A 157 -11.16 6.97 -2.70
CA PRO A 157 -11.45 7.11 -4.14
C PRO A 157 -12.02 8.46 -4.57
N SER A 158 -12.65 9.20 -3.65
CA SER A 158 -13.20 10.54 -3.93
C SER A 158 -12.11 11.62 -4.09
N THR A 159 -10.88 11.28 -3.72
CA THR A 159 -9.75 12.19 -3.68
C THR A 159 -9.13 12.45 -5.07
N THR A 160 -8.72 13.70 -5.33
CA THR A 160 -8.00 14.08 -6.56
C THR A 160 -6.55 14.47 -6.27
N ILE A 161 -5.61 13.52 -6.47
CA ILE A 161 -4.16 13.74 -6.31
C ILE A 161 -3.62 14.87 -7.21
N PRO A 162 -3.98 14.99 -8.52
CA PRO A 162 -3.35 15.96 -9.42
C PRO A 162 -3.41 17.42 -8.95
N VAL A 163 -4.53 17.85 -8.37
CA VAL A 163 -4.72 19.22 -7.87
C VAL A 163 -3.74 19.49 -6.73
N MET A 164 -3.73 18.60 -5.74
CA MET A 164 -2.86 18.72 -4.58
C MET A 164 -1.38 18.55 -4.96
N SER A 165 -1.05 17.70 -5.93
CA SER A 165 0.31 17.58 -6.46
C SER A 165 0.80 18.88 -7.10
N ARG A 166 -0.04 19.56 -7.90
CA ARG A 166 0.31 20.87 -8.46
C ARG A 166 0.59 21.88 -7.34
N MET A 167 -0.29 21.94 -6.34
CA MET A 167 -0.14 22.83 -5.19
C MET A 167 1.16 22.59 -4.41
N MET A 168 1.57 21.32 -4.24
CA MET A 168 2.85 20.98 -3.63
C MET A 168 4.04 21.49 -4.47
N LEU A 169 3.98 21.36 -5.80
CA LEU A 169 5.02 21.87 -6.71
C LEU A 169 5.10 23.40 -6.70
N ASP A 170 3.96 24.08 -6.55
CA ASP A 170 3.85 25.53 -6.44
C ASP A 170 4.19 26.06 -5.03
N ASN A 171 4.56 25.16 -4.10
CA ASN A 171 4.82 25.45 -2.68
C ASN A 171 3.65 26.15 -1.98
N GLU A 172 2.41 25.85 -2.40
CA GLU A 172 1.22 26.32 -1.72
C GLU A 172 1.08 25.68 -0.34
N PRO A 173 0.50 26.39 0.64
CA PRO A 173 0.40 25.86 1.99
C PRO A 173 -0.65 24.75 2.09
N ILE A 174 -0.19 23.53 2.35
CA ILE A 174 -1.03 22.35 2.63
C ILE A 174 -0.87 21.95 4.09
N GLY A 175 -2.00 21.84 4.80
CA GLY A 175 -2.04 21.38 6.18
C GLY A 175 -2.29 19.88 6.25
N VAL A 176 -1.97 19.28 7.39
CA VAL A 176 -2.21 17.85 7.64
C VAL A 176 -2.99 17.66 8.93
N ILE A 177 -4.06 16.89 8.87
CA ILE A 177 -4.78 16.37 10.04
C ILE A 177 -4.49 14.88 10.13
N GLN A 178 -3.93 14.43 11.25
CA GLN A 178 -3.70 13.00 11.52
C GLN A 178 -4.45 12.58 12.78
N GLU A 179 -5.56 11.89 12.59
CA GLU A 179 -6.42 11.40 13.68
C GLU A 179 -6.04 9.97 14.10
N SER A 180 -5.36 9.24 13.23
CA SER A 180 -4.96 7.86 13.46
C SER A 180 -3.80 7.44 12.56
N GLY A 181 -3.28 6.24 12.80
CA GLY A 181 -2.12 5.72 12.07
C GLY A 181 -0.81 5.95 12.83
N PRO A 182 0.27 5.29 12.39
CA PRO A 182 1.59 5.42 12.99
C PRO A 182 2.10 6.86 12.92
N LEU A 183 2.90 7.25 13.91
CA LEU A 183 3.52 8.59 13.95
C LEU A 183 4.76 8.69 13.06
N HIS A 184 5.28 7.58 12.55
CA HIS A 184 6.44 7.57 11.68
C HIS A 184 6.02 7.16 10.27
N TRP A 185 5.95 8.14 9.37
CA TRP A 185 5.62 7.93 7.96
C TRP A 185 6.43 8.87 7.07
N ASN A 186 6.66 8.44 5.83
CA ASN A 186 7.44 9.18 4.85
C ASN A 186 6.89 10.59 4.62
N TYR A 187 7.76 11.60 4.69
CA TYR A 187 7.43 13.02 4.54
C TYR A 187 6.78 13.70 5.75
N ARG A 188 6.58 13.02 6.89
CA ARG A 188 5.99 13.66 8.07
C ARG A 188 6.72 14.94 8.50
N ASP A 189 8.05 14.91 8.49
CA ASP A 189 8.88 16.06 8.90
C ASP A 189 8.67 17.29 8.00
N TYR A 190 8.32 17.08 6.72
CA TYR A 190 7.98 18.16 5.80
C TYR A 190 6.75 18.95 6.28
N PHE A 191 5.80 18.26 6.92
CA PHE A 191 4.53 18.83 7.37
C PHE A 191 4.51 19.19 8.85
N VAL A 192 5.59 18.98 9.61
CA VAL A 192 5.58 19.06 11.08
C VAL A 192 5.05 20.38 11.63
N SER A 193 5.30 21.51 10.95
CA SER A 193 4.82 22.83 11.37
C SER A 193 3.33 23.09 11.09
N ARG A 194 2.67 22.18 10.36
CA ARG A 194 1.29 22.30 9.86
C ARG A 194 0.50 21.00 10.08
N LEU A 195 0.99 20.15 10.98
CA LEU A 195 0.42 18.85 11.33
C LEU A 195 -0.34 18.98 12.64
N TYR A 196 -1.59 18.56 12.63
CA TYR A 196 -2.53 18.66 13.73
C TYR A 196 -3.21 17.32 13.99
N ASP A 197 -3.66 17.08 15.22
CA ASP A 197 -4.32 15.83 15.61
C ASP A 197 -5.82 15.79 15.26
N SER A 198 -6.41 16.96 15.03
CA SER A 198 -7.85 17.13 14.84
C SER A 198 -8.16 18.47 14.19
N TRP A 199 -9.27 18.54 13.46
CA TRP A 199 -9.78 19.78 12.88
C TRP A 199 -10.01 20.91 13.91
N THR A 200 -10.39 20.55 15.14
CA THR A 200 -10.63 21.51 16.23
C THR A 200 -9.36 22.09 16.83
N SER A 201 -8.22 21.42 16.65
CA SER A 201 -6.92 21.90 17.13
C SER A 201 -6.28 22.94 16.20
N VAL A 202 -6.80 23.10 14.97
CA VAL A 202 -6.24 24.04 13.99
C VAL A 202 -6.61 25.48 14.37
N PRO A 203 -5.62 26.37 14.58
CA PRO A 203 -5.91 27.80 14.79
C PRO A 203 -6.57 28.41 13.56
N LYS A 204 -7.60 29.25 13.77
CA LYS A 204 -8.33 29.91 12.66
C LYS A 204 -7.41 30.61 11.63
N PRO A 205 -6.35 31.35 12.01
CA PRO A 205 -5.44 31.95 11.03
C PRO A 205 -4.76 30.93 10.12
N VAL A 206 -4.35 29.78 10.68
CA VAL A 206 -3.73 28.68 9.92
C VAL A 206 -4.77 28.05 8.99
N MET A 207 -5.99 27.83 9.48
CA MET A 207 -7.10 27.30 8.68
C MET A 207 -7.34 28.16 7.43
N ASP A 208 -7.37 29.48 7.59
CA ASP A 208 -7.62 30.43 6.50
C ASP A 208 -6.44 30.50 5.50
N GLU A 209 -5.20 30.34 5.98
CA GLU A 209 -3.98 30.34 5.17
C GLU A 209 -3.87 29.10 4.27
N MET A 210 -4.17 27.91 4.80
CA MET A 210 -4.03 26.65 4.05
C MET A 210 -4.90 26.65 2.79
N LYS A 211 -4.33 26.20 1.67
CA LYS A 211 -5.00 26.07 0.37
C LYS A 211 -5.57 24.68 0.16
N GLY A 212 -5.06 23.67 0.85
CA GLY A 212 -5.54 22.30 0.81
C GLY A 212 -5.16 21.52 2.06
N TRP A 213 -5.71 20.32 2.19
CA TRP A 213 -5.49 19.47 3.36
C TRP A 213 -5.16 18.03 3.00
N ILE A 214 -4.30 17.42 3.79
CA ILE A 214 -4.17 15.96 3.87
C ILE A 214 -4.89 15.54 5.17
N TRP A 215 -5.74 14.53 5.09
CA TRP A 215 -6.48 14.02 6.22
C TRP A 215 -6.25 12.51 6.36
N ILE A 216 -5.52 12.13 7.40
CA ILE A 216 -5.21 10.74 7.73
C ILE A 216 -6.18 10.30 8.82
N THR A 217 -7.14 9.45 8.47
CA THR A 217 -8.24 9.10 9.38
C THR A 217 -8.77 7.70 9.14
N HIS A 218 -9.21 7.04 10.21
CA HIS A 218 -9.94 5.77 10.15
C HIS A 218 -11.45 5.95 9.93
N ARG A 219 -11.91 7.20 9.84
CA ARG A 219 -13.32 7.56 9.74
C ARG A 219 -13.72 7.70 8.27
N HIS A 220 -14.97 7.35 7.98
CA HIS A 220 -15.61 7.60 6.69
C HIS A 220 -16.75 8.59 6.92
N VAL A 221 -16.39 9.87 6.91
CA VAL A 221 -17.29 11.02 7.05
C VAL A 221 -16.91 12.09 6.05
N PRO A 222 -17.87 12.91 5.57
CA PRO A 222 -17.54 14.06 4.75
C PRO A 222 -16.61 15.02 5.51
N PRO A 223 -15.70 15.71 4.81
CA PRO A 223 -14.86 16.71 5.45
C PRO A 223 -15.69 17.82 6.12
N PRO A 224 -15.19 18.42 7.22
CA PRO A 224 -15.94 19.46 7.91
C PRO A 224 -16.11 20.72 7.06
N ASP A 225 -17.25 21.39 7.19
CA ASP A 225 -17.55 22.66 6.48
C ASP A 225 -16.49 23.75 6.70
N ILE A 226 -15.77 23.69 7.82
CA ILE A 226 -14.69 24.64 8.19
C ILE A 226 -13.59 24.70 7.13
N THR A 227 -13.46 23.66 6.31
CA THR A 227 -12.47 23.55 5.24
C THR A 227 -12.82 24.40 4.02
N GLY A 228 -14.05 24.94 3.91
CA GLY A 228 -14.43 25.93 2.91
C GLY A 228 -14.25 25.46 1.46
N ASN A 229 -14.59 24.20 1.18
CA ASN A 229 -14.44 23.54 -0.14
C ASN A 229 -12.99 23.48 -0.67
N LYS A 230 -11.98 23.64 0.20
CA LYS A 230 -10.58 23.42 -0.18
C LYS A 230 -10.39 21.95 -0.58
N PRO A 231 -9.48 21.64 -1.53
CA PRO A 231 -9.16 20.26 -1.89
C PRO A 231 -8.58 19.51 -0.68
N ILE A 232 -9.00 18.25 -0.53
CA ILE A 232 -8.57 17.37 0.56
C ILE A 232 -8.15 16.03 -0.01
N LEU A 233 -6.99 15.52 0.41
CA LEU A 233 -6.60 14.13 0.22
C LEU A 233 -6.88 13.33 1.47
N ILE A 234 -7.66 12.27 1.36
CA ILE A 234 -7.99 11.42 2.51
C ILE A 234 -7.21 10.11 2.42
N TYR A 235 -6.49 9.77 3.49
CA TYR A 235 -5.77 8.52 3.65
C TYR A 235 -6.37 7.70 4.79
N HIS A 236 -6.55 6.42 4.55
CA HIS A 236 -7.08 5.44 5.49
C HIS A 236 -5.97 4.50 5.96
N PRO A 237 -5.41 4.73 7.17
CA PRO A 237 -4.41 3.85 7.73
C PRO A 237 -5.04 2.54 8.22
N LYS A 238 -4.30 1.43 8.12
CA LYS A 238 -4.75 0.10 8.60
C LYS A 238 -4.68 0.03 10.14
N VAL A 239 -5.73 0.51 10.81
CA VAL A 239 -5.76 0.67 12.28
C VAL A 239 -7.00 0.12 12.97
N LEU A 240 -7.92 -0.50 12.24
CA LEU A 240 -9.13 -1.10 12.82
C LEU A 240 -8.98 -2.61 12.93
N SER A 241 -9.16 -3.13 14.15
CA SER A 241 -9.28 -4.56 14.42
C SER A 241 -10.74 -4.92 14.62
N VAL A 242 -11.24 -5.85 13.82
CA VAL A 242 -12.65 -6.27 13.89
C VAL A 242 -12.72 -7.60 14.64
N GLY A 243 -13.20 -7.56 15.88
CA GLY A 243 -13.44 -8.74 16.68
C GLY A 243 -14.77 -9.39 16.31
N ILE A 244 -14.75 -10.69 15.98
CA ILE A 244 -15.91 -11.41 15.46
C ILE A 244 -16.22 -12.63 16.32
N GLY A 245 -17.47 -12.75 16.77
CA GLY A 245 -18.05 -13.99 17.31
C GLY A 245 -19.18 -14.47 16.41
N PHE A 246 -19.28 -15.77 16.14
CA PHE A 246 -20.32 -16.29 15.25
C PHE A 246 -20.68 -17.75 15.54
N SER A 247 -21.90 -18.14 15.16
CA SER A 247 -22.42 -19.51 15.28
C SER A 247 -21.79 -20.47 14.26
N ARG A 248 -22.14 -21.76 14.29
CA ARG A 248 -21.76 -22.69 13.21
C ARG A 248 -22.67 -22.47 12.00
N ASN A 249 -22.18 -22.81 10.80
CA ASN A 249 -22.91 -22.69 9.54
C ASN A 249 -23.40 -21.26 9.25
N THR A 250 -22.68 -20.25 9.74
CA THR A 250 -22.96 -18.84 9.41
C THR A 250 -22.68 -18.63 7.92
N PRO A 251 -23.68 -18.13 7.15
CA PRO A 251 -23.46 -17.76 5.75
C PRO A 251 -22.45 -16.60 5.62
N PRO A 252 -21.55 -16.59 4.61
CA PRO A 252 -20.59 -15.50 4.40
C PRO A 252 -21.24 -14.11 4.30
N GLU A 253 -22.44 -14.03 3.73
CA GLU A 253 -23.22 -12.79 3.60
C GLU A 253 -23.59 -12.15 4.95
N ASP A 254 -23.78 -12.94 6.01
CA ASP A 254 -24.12 -12.42 7.35
C ASP A 254 -22.94 -11.62 7.94
N PHE A 255 -21.70 -11.94 7.55
CA PHE A 255 -20.52 -11.17 7.95
C PHE A 255 -20.47 -9.83 7.23
N GLU A 256 -20.66 -9.84 5.90
CA GLU A 256 -20.61 -8.63 5.09
C GLU A 256 -21.72 -7.65 5.48
N GLN A 257 -22.95 -8.14 5.68
CA GLN A 257 -24.08 -7.30 6.09
C GLN A 257 -23.81 -6.62 7.44
N LEU A 258 -23.34 -7.37 8.44
CA LEU A 258 -23.06 -6.80 9.76
C LEU A 258 -21.86 -5.86 9.72
N LEU A 259 -20.84 -6.12 8.89
CA LEU A 259 -19.71 -5.23 8.69
C LEU A 259 -20.20 -3.89 8.11
N VAL A 260 -20.90 -3.91 6.98
CA VAL A 260 -21.39 -2.71 6.30
C VAL A 260 -22.30 -1.91 7.21
N GLN A 261 -23.23 -2.56 7.92
CA GLN A 261 -24.10 -1.91 8.90
C GLN A 261 -23.25 -1.22 9.98
N THR A 262 -22.37 -1.97 10.66
CA THR A 262 -21.56 -1.47 11.77
C THR A 262 -20.69 -0.29 11.32
N PHE A 263 -20.02 -0.41 10.17
CA PHE A 263 -19.12 0.63 9.68
C PHE A 263 -19.86 1.87 9.21
N THR A 264 -21.05 1.72 8.63
CA THR A 264 -21.89 2.86 8.22
C THR A 264 -22.42 3.61 9.45
N GLU A 265 -22.99 2.90 10.42
CA GLU A 265 -23.55 3.47 11.65
C GLU A 265 -22.50 4.18 12.51
N HIS A 266 -21.28 3.63 12.54
CA HIS A 266 -20.16 4.19 13.33
C HIS A 266 -19.20 5.06 12.51
N HIS A 267 -19.52 5.32 11.25
CA HIS A 267 -18.72 6.14 10.34
C HIS A 267 -17.25 5.72 10.23
N LEU A 268 -17.01 4.43 10.05
CA LEU A 268 -15.68 3.85 9.92
C LEU A 268 -15.37 3.54 8.46
N ALA A 269 -14.12 3.77 8.05
CA ALA A 269 -13.65 3.39 6.74
C ALA A 269 -13.27 1.90 6.75
N VAL A 270 -13.92 1.11 5.88
CA VAL A 270 -13.56 -0.31 5.68
C VAL A 270 -12.10 -0.45 5.24
N ASP A 271 -11.61 0.51 4.47
CA ASP A 271 -10.20 0.63 4.10
C ASP A 271 -9.24 0.76 5.28
N SER A 272 -9.73 1.09 6.48
CA SER A 272 -8.89 1.17 7.69
C SER A 272 -8.83 -0.14 8.46
N VAL A 273 -9.48 -1.22 8.01
CA VAL A 273 -9.37 -2.54 8.65
C VAL A 273 -7.98 -3.11 8.45
N ALA A 274 -7.31 -3.36 9.56
CA ALA A 274 -6.01 -4.00 9.64
C ALA A 274 -6.13 -5.52 9.69
N GLN A 275 -7.10 -6.02 10.48
CA GLN A 275 -7.22 -7.45 10.77
C GLN A 275 -8.58 -7.82 11.34
N LEU A 276 -8.93 -9.09 11.17
CA LEU A 276 -10.00 -9.75 11.90
C LEU A 276 -9.44 -10.44 13.14
N ALA A 277 -10.23 -10.53 14.20
CA ALA A 277 -9.84 -11.19 15.44
C ALA A 277 -10.97 -12.10 15.96
N THR A 278 -10.66 -13.32 16.36
CA THR A 278 -11.66 -14.26 16.92
C THR A 278 -11.02 -15.31 17.82
N ILE A 279 -11.82 -16.26 18.30
CA ILE A 279 -11.35 -17.38 19.12
C ILE A 279 -10.71 -18.49 18.27
N ASP A 280 -9.64 -19.11 18.78
CA ASP A 280 -8.87 -20.18 18.12
C ASP A 280 -9.69 -21.40 17.67
N ILE A 281 -10.77 -21.75 18.36
CA ILE A 281 -11.69 -22.83 17.95
C ILE A 281 -12.29 -22.59 16.56
N LYS A 282 -12.32 -21.33 16.09
CA LYS A 282 -12.78 -20.95 14.74
C LYS A 282 -11.69 -21.05 13.66
N GLN A 283 -10.48 -21.46 14.02
CA GLN A 283 -9.41 -21.66 13.07
C GLN A 283 -9.78 -22.78 12.09
N GLY A 284 -9.77 -22.46 10.80
CA GLY A 284 -10.18 -23.41 9.75
C GLY A 284 -11.63 -23.29 9.30
N ASP A 285 -12.44 -22.43 9.93
CA ASP A 285 -13.81 -22.18 9.49
C ASP A 285 -13.84 -21.61 8.06
N LEU A 286 -14.61 -22.24 7.18
CA LEU A 286 -14.65 -21.90 5.76
C LEU A 286 -15.29 -20.53 5.51
N ALA A 287 -16.34 -20.17 6.26
CA ALA A 287 -17.05 -18.91 6.06
C ALA A 287 -16.16 -17.73 6.48
N LEU A 288 -15.52 -17.84 7.65
CA LEU A 288 -14.56 -16.83 8.12
C LEU A 288 -13.38 -16.69 7.16
N ARG A 289 -12.81 -17.81 6.68
CA ARG A 289 -11.70 -17.77 5.71
C ARG A 289 -12.10 -17.12 4.40
N THR A 290 -13.30 -17.41 3.91
CA THR A 290 -13.83 -16.83 2.67
C THR A 290 -13.98 -15.31 2.82
N PHE A 291 -14.60 -14.86 3.91
CA PHE A 291 -14.76 -13.44 4.24
C PHE A 291 -13.42 -12.72 4.43
N ALA A 292 -12.48 -13.30 5.17
CA ALA A 292 -11.15 -12.72 5.35
C ALA A 292 -10.38 -12.61 4.02
N THR A 293 -10.45 -13.65 3.19
CA THR A 293 -9.74 -13.70 1.89
C THR A 293 -10.33 -12.72 0.89
N SER A 294 -11.66 -12.52 0.85
CA SER A 294 -12.29 -11.58 -0.08
C SER A 294 -11.85 -10.14 0.17
N HIS A 295 -11.53 -9.78 1.42
CA HIS A 295 -11.02 -8.46 1.81
C HIS A 295 -9.49 -8.38 1.93
N GLY A 296 -8.80 -9.53 1.84
CA GLY A 296 -7.34 -9.60 2.04
C GLY A 296 -6.89 -9.37 3.48
N TRP A 297 -7.76 -9.54 4.47
CA TRP A 297 -7.43 -9.30 5.87
C TRP A 297 -6.84 -10.54 6.55
N PRO A 298 -5.76 -10.39 7.33
CA PRO A 298 -5.29 -11.46 8.21
C PRO A 298 -6.31 -11.70 9.33
N VAL A 299 -6.30 -12.93 9.85
CA VAL A 299 -7.13 -13.34 11.01
C VAL A 299 -6.22 -13.68 12.18
N VAL A 300 -6.41 -12.98 13.30
CA VAL A 300 -5.76 -13.26 14.57
C VAL A 300 -6.69 -14.13 15.42
N TYR A 301 -6.10 -15.15 16.06
CA TYR A 301 -6.82 -16.10 16.88
C TYR A 301 -6.33 -16.00 18.33
N PHE A 302 -7.27 -16.00 19.28
CA PHE A 302 -6.99 -16.00 20.71
C PHE A 302 -7.62 -17.21 21.37
N SER A 303 -6.94 -17.76 22.36
CA SER A 303 -7.50 -18.79 23.23
C SER A 303 -8.57 -18.21 24.16
N ALA A 304 -9.46 -19.07 24.66
CA ALA A 304 -10.43 -18.66 25.69
C ALA A 304 -9.76 -18.05 26.93
N LYS A 305 -8.55 -18.53 27.29
CA LYS A 305 -7.78 -18.01 28.41
C LYS A 305 -7.36 -16.55 28.16
N GLU A 306 -6.85 -16.24 26.97
CA GLU A 306 -6.47 -14.88 26.59
C GLU A 306 -7.69 -13.97 26.54
N LEU A 307 -8.80 -14.41 25.92
CA LEU A 307 -10.03 -13.61 25.86
C LEU A 307 -10.55 -13.26 27.27
N ASN A 308 -10.47 -14.21 28.21
CA ASN A 308 -10.92 -14.01 29.58
C ASN A 308 -9.98 -13.13 30.43
N THR A 309 -8.80 -12.73 29.95
CA THR A 309 -7.99 -11.72 30.66
C THR A 309 -8.58 -10.32 30.54
N ILE A 310 -9.43 -10.08 29.55
CA ILE A 310 -10.11 -8.81 29.37
C ILE A 310 -11.31 -8.75 30.32
N VAL A 311 -11.25 -7.82 31.26
CA VAL A 311 -12.36 -7.57 32.20
C VAL A 311 -13.43 -6.78 31.47
N LEU A 312 -14.59 -7.40 31.28
CA LEU A 312 -15.75 -6.80 30.63
C LEU A 312 -16.88 -6.62 31.65
N ASP A 313 -17.80 -5.69 31.35
CA ASP A 313 -19.02 -5.51 32.13
C ASP A 313 -19.86 -6.82 32.18
N GLN A 314 -20.59 -7.04 33.27
CA GLN A 314 -21.47 -8.20 33.44
C GLN A 314 -22.46 -8.33 32.27
N ALA A 315 -22.96 -7.22 31.72
CA ALA A 315 -23.83 -7.18 30.55
C ALA A 315 -23.20 -7.74 29.25
N THR A 316 -21.88 -7.92 29.22
CA THR A 316 -21.17 -8.48 28.07
C THR A 316 -21.17 -10.01 28.05
N HIS A 317 -21.40 -10.65 29.20
CA HIS A 317 -21.33 -12.10 29.37
C HIS A 317 -22.42 -12.85 28.60
N ASN A 318 -22.06 -13.95 27.93
CA ASN A 318 -23.02 -14.82 27.26
C ASN A 318 -22.84 -16.28 27.72
N PRO A 319 -23.79 -16.83 28.50
CA PRO A 319 -23.71 -18.21 29.01
C PRO A 319 -23.57 -19.26 27.89
N HIS A 320 -24.21 -19.03 26.74
CA HIS A 320 -24.09 -19.94 25.58
C HIS A 320 -22.67 -19.95 25.00
N VAL A 321 -21.99 -18.80 25.00
CA VAL A 321 -20.60 -18.70 24.53
C VAL A 321 -19.68 -19.44 25.51
N PHE A 322 -19.85 -19.20 26.81
CA PHE A 322 -19.04 -19.86 27.83
C PHE A 322 -19.13 -21.39 27.76
N HIS A 323 -20.34 -21.95 27.61
CA HIS A 323 -20.50 -23.39 27.45
C HIS A 323 -19.89 -23.95 26.16
N ALA A 324 -19.92 -23.18 25.06
CA ALA A 324 -19.42 -23.64 23.77
C ALA A 324 -17.90 -23.49 23.62
N THR A 325 -17.29 -22.50 24.27
CA THR A 325 -15.91 -22.12 24.00
C THR A 325 -15.03 -21.96 25.24
N GLY A 326 -15.60 -21.90 26.44
CA GLY A 326 -14.90 -21.54 27.67
C GLY A 326 -14.58 -20.04 27.81
N ALA A 327 -14.94 -19.21 26.82
CA ALA A 327 -14.75 -17.76 26.87
C ALA A 327 -16.04 -17.06 27.34
N MET A 328 -15.91 -16.02 28.15
CA MET A 328 -17.06 -15.22 28.63
C MET A 328 -17.70 -14.38 27.53
N ALA A 329 -16.87 -13.93 26.58
CA ALA A 329 -17.25 -13.24 25.36
C ALA A 329 -16.14 -13.46 24.30
N VAL A 330 -16.44 -13.19 23.02
CA VAL A 330 -15.46 -13.33 21.92
C VAL A 330 -15.22 -12.01 21.20
N ALA A 331 -16.25 -11.37 20.64
CA ALA A 331 -16.07 -10.20 19.77
C ALA A 331 -15.33 -9.03 20.43
N GLU A 332 -15.84 -8.48 21.55
CA GLU A 332 -15.19 -7.38 22.27
C GLU A 332 -13.76 -7.72 22.76
N PRO A 333 -13.51 -8.84 23.49
CA PRO A 333 -12.17 -9.13 23.98
C PRO A 333 -11.17 -9.41 22.84
N ALA A 334 -11.62 -10.05 21.76
CA ALA A 334 -10.77 -10.25 20.59
C ALA A 334 -10.38 -8.93 19.92
N ALA A 335 -11.34 -7.99 19.77
CA ALA A 335 -11.06 -6.65 19.26
C ALA A 335 -10.08 -5.88 20.16
N ILE A 336 -10.26 -5.95 21.49
CA ILE A 336 -9.39 -5.25 22.46
C ILE A 336 -7.95 -5.81 22.43
N LEU A 337 -7.80 -7.13 22.46
CA LEU A 337 -6.48 -7.76 22.40
C LEU A 337 -5.78 -7.46 21.06
N ALA A 338 -6.54 -7.52 19.96
CA ALA A 338 -6.03 -7.21 18.63
C ALA A 338 -5.68 -5.72 18.43
N ALA A 339 -6.24 -4.82 19.24
CA ALA A 339 -5.90 -3.40 19.24
C ALA A 339 -4.55 -3.09 19.92
N GLN A 340 -3.90 -4.08 20.58
CA GLN A 340 -2.54 -3.97 21.12
C GLN A 340 -2.32 -2.75 22.04
N GLY A 341 -3.22 -2.56 23.02
CA GLY A 341 -3.19 -1.41 23.94
C GLY A 341 -3.91 -0.17 23.40
N GLY A 342 -4.55 -0.28 22.24
CA GLY A 342 -5.50 0.70 21.73
C GLY A 342 -6.87 0.64 22.41
N ASN A 343 -7.87 1.29 21.80
CA ASN A 343 -9.18 1.51 22.41
C ASN A 343 -10.29 0.73 21.71
N LEU A 344 -11.25 0.19 22.47
CA LEU A 344 -12.50 -0.28 21.90
C LEU A 344 -13.35 0.93 21.49
N ILE A 345 -13.58 1.10 20.19
CA ILE A 345 -14.34 2.23 19.63
C ILE A 345 -15.78 1.86 19.25
N VAL A 346 -16.03 0.57 19.03
CA VAL A 346 -17.38 0.04 18.79
C VAL A 346 -17.61 -1.17 19.68
N ARG A 347 -18.59 -1.07 20.59
CA ARG A 347 -19.07 -2.19 21.42
C ARG A 347 -19.79 -3.22 20.56
N LYS A 348 -20.13 -4.37 21.14
CA LYS A 348 -20.76 -5.47 20.41
C LYS A 348 -22.03 -5.02 19.66
N VAL A 349 -22.02 -5.19 18.34
CA VAL A 349 -23.19 -5.15 17.45
C VAL A 349 -23.53 -6.58 17.06
N LYS A 350 -24.81 -6.94 17.07
CA LYS A 350 -25.27 -8.32 16.89
C LYS A 350 -26.26 -8.45 15.74
N SER A 351 -26.05 -9.45 14.90
CA SER A 351 -27.08 -10.06 14.04
C SER A 351 -27.55 -11.38 14.65
N GLU A 352 -28.38 -12.14 13.92
CA GLU A 352 -28.84 -13.47 14.34
C GLU A 352 -27.66 -14.44 14.57
N ARG A 353 -26.62 -14.37 13.73
CA ARG A 353 -25.52 -15.37 13.70
C ARG A 353 -24.13 -14.81 13.91
N VAL A 354 -23.96 -13.48 13.83
CA VAL A 354 -22.67 -12.81 13.93
C VAL A 354 -22.74 -11.71 14.99
N THR A 355 -21.63 -11.51 15.69
CA THR A 355 -21.41 -10.39 16.60
C THR A 355 -20.08 -9.76 16.22
N MET A 356 -20.06 -8.44 16.06
CA MET A 356 -18.86 -7.66 15.75
C MET A 356 -18.59 -6.62 16.83
N ALA A 357 -17.31 -6.33 17.07
CA ALA A 357 -16.84 -5.20 17.84
C ALA A 357 -15.59 -4.64 17.15
N VAL A 358 -15.28 -3.36 17.32
CA VAL A 358 -14.14 -2.72 16.63
C VAL A 358 -13.22 -2.06 17.64
N GLY A 359 -11.94 -2.44 17.58
CA GLY A 359 -10.86 -1.82 18.33
C GLY A 359 -10.00 -0.97 17.40
N LEU A 360 -9.67 0.25 17.81
CA LEU A 360 -8.68 1.11 17.18
C LEU A 360 -7.30 0.75 17.74
N LEU A 361 -6.38 0.34 16.87
CA LEU A 361 -5.00 0.06 17.25
C LEU A 361 -4.36 1.27 17.90
N SER A 362 -3.50 1.03 18.90
CA SER A 362 -2.62 2.08 19.41
C SER A 362 -1.80 2.65 18.25
N ALA A 363 -1.62 3.98 18.22
CA ALA A 363 -0.65 4.60 17.32
C ALA A 363 0.74 4.14 17.76
N LEU A 364 1.21 3.01 17.22
CA LEU A 364 2.56 2.54 17.47
C LEU A 364 3.53 3.61 16.95
N GLY A 365 4.35 4.12 17.88
CA GLY A 365 5.55 4.88 17.57
C GLY A 365 6.65 3.96 17.06
#